data_AF-A4J1Q2-F1
#
_entry.id   AF-A4J1Q2-F1
#
_cell.length_a   1.000
_cell.length_b   1.000
_cell.length_c   1.000
_cell.angle_alpha   90.00
_cell.angle_beta   90.00
_cell.angle_gamma   90.00
#
_symmetry.space_group_name_H-M   'P 1'
#
loop_
_entity.id
_entity.type
_entity.pdbx_description
1 polymer ?
#
loop_
_entity_poly.entity_id
_entity_poly.type
_entity_poly.pdbx_seq_one_letter_code
_entity_poly.pdbx_strand_id
1 'polypeptide(L)'
;MQHPTNTRIIFAENPEEAKQKYLALNIQTKDPSPGVEVLKPQEDEEFDINSDINLIGEVSVGPSIMEEIRKDPEKAYVVYFLEDPNNFSK
;
A
#
# COMPACT_ATOMS: atom_id res chain seq x y z
N MET A 1 -4.14 12.86 -13.15
CA MET A 1 -3.03 12.34 -12.34
C MET A 1 -3.67 11.43 -11.32
N GLN A 2 -3.23 10.18 -11.26
CA GLN A 2 -3.74 9.23 -10.28
C GLN A 2 -3.13 9.56 -8.91
N HIS A 3 -3.89 9.34 -7.84
CA HIS A 3 -3.42 9.59 -6.48
C HIS A 3 -3.56 8.33 -5.62
N PRO A 4 -2.54 8.01 -4.80
CA PRO A 4 -2.63 6.90 -3.86
C PRO A 4 -3.64 7.21 -2.76
N THR A 5 -4.59 6.30 -2.54
CA THR A 5 -5.58 6.41 -1.46
C THR A 5 -5.75 5.09 -0.72
N ASN A 6 -6.35 5.16 0.47
CA ASN A 6 -6.71 4.00 1.28
C ASN A 6 -5.55 3.04 1.61
N THR A 7 -4.32 3.54 1.75
CA THR A 7 -3.14 2.71 2.00
C THR A 7 -3.31 1.81 3.22
N ARG A 8 -2.92 0.53 3.07
CA ARG A 8 -2.88 -0.48 4.13
C ARG A 8 -1.58 -1.27 4.05
N ILE A 9 -1.18 -1.79 5.21
CA ILE A 9 -0.14 -2.82 5.30
C ILE A 9 -0.84 -4.18 5.32
N ILE A 10 -0.45 -5.06 4.41
CA ILE A 10 -1.01 -6.40 4.27
C ILE A 10 0.13 -7.41 4.40
N PHE A 11 -0.02 -8.35 5.35
CA PHE A 11 0.90 -9.47 5.47
C PHE A 11 0.48 -10.62 4.57
N ALA A 12 1.36 -11.03 3.65
CA ALA A 12 1.11 -12.08 2.67
C ALA A 12 2.40 -12.79 2.28
N GLU A 13 2.30 -13.97 1.65
CA GLU A 13 3.47 -14.71 1.15
C GLU A 13 3.95 -14.15 -0.21
N ASN A 14 3.05 -13.53 -0.98
CA ASN A 14 3.33 -13.02 -2.33
C ASN A 14 2.44 -11.80 -2.65
N PRO A 15 2.80 -10.98 -3.66
CA PRO A 15 2.06 -9.77 -3.99
C PRO A 15 0.62 -10.03 -4.47
N GLU A 16 0.36 -11.17 -5.11
CA GLU A 16 -0.99 -11.49 -5.58
C GLU A 16 -1.94 -11.79 -4.41
N GLU A 17 -1.47 -12.52 -3.41
CA GLU A 17 -2.21 -12.74 -2.16
C GLU A 17 -2.42 -11.42 -1.40
N ALA A 18 -1.41 -10.54 -1.34
CA ALA A 18 -1.56 -9.22 -0.71
C ALA A 18 -2.67 -8.40 -1.37
N LYS A 19 -2.70 -8.39 -2.71
CA LYS A 19 -3.76 -7.75 -3.50
C LYS A 19 -5.13 -8.32 -3.19
N GLN A 20 -5.27 -9.65 -3.19
CA GLN A 20 -6.53 -10.33 -2.91
C GLN A 20 -7.03 -10.01 -1.49
N LYS A 21 -6.15 -10.08 -0.48
CA LYS A 21 -6.46 -9.71 0.91
C LYS A 21 -6.92 -8.26 1.02
N TYR A 22 -6.24 -7.34 0.34
CA TYR A 22 -6.63 -5.93 0.32
C TYR A 22 -8.01 -5.71 -0.31
N LEU A 23 -8.27 -6.33 -1.48
CA LEU A 23 -9.56 -6.26 -2.15
C LEU A 23 -10.69 -6.88 -1.31
N ALA A 24 -10.40 -7.93 -0.54
CA ALA A 24 -11.35 -8.57 0.37
C ALA A 24 -11.79 -7.66 1.54
N LEU A 25 -11.05 -6.57 1.83
CA LEU A 25 -11.46 -5.57 2.81
C LEU A 25 -12.70 -4.79 2.37
N ASN A 26 -13.12 -4.90 1.10
CA ASN A 26 -14.30 -4.23 0.55
C ASN A 26 -14.33 -2.71 0.85
N ILE A 27 -13.16 -2.06 0.75
CA ILE A 27 -13.02 -0.62 0.95
C ILE A 27 -13.80 0.10 -0.15
N GLN A 28 -14.67 1.04 0.23
CA GLN A 28 -15.41 1.85 -0.72
C GLN A 28 -14.52 2.98 -1.26
N THR A 29 -14.60 3.20 -2.57
CA THR A 29 -13.79 4.18 -3.31
C THR A 29 -14.72 4.95 -4.25
N LYS A 30 -14.33 6.18 -4.60
CA LYS A 30 -15.12 7.03 -5.49
C LYS A 30 -14.85 6.71 -6.95
N ASP A 31 -13.67 6.16 -7.26
CA ASP A 31 -13.38 5.58 -8.55
C ASP A 31 -14.14 4.24 -8.70
N PRO A 32 -14.97 4.04 -9.74
CA PRO A 32 -15.60 2.75 -9.99
C PRO A 32 -14.61 1.65 -10.42
N SER A 33 -13.41 2.04 -10.85
CA SER A 33 -12.36 1.14 -11.32
C SER A 33 -10.98 1.63 -10.89
N PRO A 34 -10.69 1.69 -9.58
CA PRO A 34 -9.40 2.14 -9.10
C PRO A 34 -8.30 1.15 -9.52
N GLY A 35 -7.13 1.68 -9.86
CA GLY A 35 -5.92 0.85 -9.90
C GLY A 35 -5.59 0.34 -8.50
N VAL A 36 -4.86 -0.77 -8.40
CA VAL A 36 -4.33 -1.26 -7.12
C VAL A 36 -2.84 -1.47 -7.30
N GLU A 37 -2.05 -0.83 -6.44
CA GLU A 37 -0.61 -1.04 -6.35
C GLU A 37 -0.28 -1.87 -5.13
N VAL A 38 0.71 -2.75 -5.30
CA VAL A 38 1.25 -3.61 -4.25
C VAL A 38 2.75 -3.46 -4.29
N LEU A 39 3.31 -2.86 -3.25
CA LEU A 39 4.74 -2.62 -3.13
C LEU A 39 5.29 -3.39 -1.94
N LYS A 40 6.44 -4.03 -2.13
CA LYS A 40 7.18 -4.67 -1.05
C LYS A 40 8.25 -3.70 -0.56
N PRO A 41 8.21 -3.24 0.70
CA PRO A 41 9.17 -2.26 1.22
C PRO A 41 10.62 -2.74 1.07
N GLN A 42 10.88 -4.03 1.27
CA GLN A 42 12.22 -4.60 1.16
C GLN A 42 12.77 -4.67 -0.28
N GLU A 43 11.94 -4.45 -1.30
CA GLU A 43 12.40 -4.36 -2.69
C GLU A 43 12.79 -2.93 -3.08
N ASP A 44 12.51 -1.95 -2.22
CA ASP A 44 12.89 -0.56 -2.42
C ASP A 44 14.31 -0.32 -1.86
N GLU A 45 15.22 0.17 -2.69
CA GLU A 45 16.62 0.42 -2.30
C GLU A 45 16.76 1.55 -1.28
N GLU A 46 15.80 2.48 -1.23
CA GLU A 46 15.80 3.61 -0.29
C GLU A 46 15.14 3.24 1.05
N PHE A 47 14.51 2.07 1.15
CA PHE A 47 13.85 1.63 2.37
C PHE A 47 14.85 1.23 3.47
N ASP A 48 14.73 1.88 4.62
CA ASP A 48 15.45 1.51 5.84
C ASP A 48 14.47 1.03 6.92
N ILE A 49 14.55 -0.26 7.24
CA ILE A 49 13.72 -0.88 8.28
C ILE A 49 13.90 -0.26 9.68
N ASN A 50 15.07 0.35 9.94
CA ASN A 50 15.37 1.00 11.21
C ASN A 50 14.97 2.47 11.24
N SER A 51 14.69 3.08 10.08
CA SER A 51 14.16 4.43 10.02
C SER A 51 12.74 4.47 10.61
N ASP A 52 12.43 5.58 11.30
CA ASP A 52 11.09 5.82 11.85
C ASP A 52 10.07 6.19 10.77
N ILE A 53 10.54 6.66 9.61
CA ILE A 53 9.71 7.06 8.48
C ILE A 53 10.37 6.58 7.19
N ASN A 54 9.57 6.03 6.28
CA ASN A 54 10.00 5.69 4.92
C ASN A 54 9.03 6.26 3.88
N LEU A 55 9.52 6.46 2.67
CA LEU A 55 8.70 6.68 1.48
C LEU A 55 8.69 5.37 0.71
N ILE A 56 7.50 4.80 0.45
CA ILE A 56 7.36 3.53 -0.26
C ILE A 56 6.46 3.80 -1.47
N GLY A 57 7.06 3.79 -2.66
CA GLY A 57 6.43 4.34 -3.86
C GLY A 57 6.06 5.81 -3.65
N GLU A 58 4.75 6.11 -3.72
CA GLU A 58 4.23 7.47 -3.52
C GLU A 58 3.67 7.72 -2.11
N VAL A 59 3.85 6.79 -1.17
CA VAL A 59 3.25 6.87 0.17
C VAL A 59 4.29 6.99 1.27
N SER A 60 4.20 8.05 2.08
CA SER A 60 4.98 8.19 3.30
C SER A 60 4.38 7.36 4.43
N VAL A 61 5.16 6.40 4.93
CA VAL A 61 4.79 5.57 6.09
C VAL A 61 5.46 6.11 7.35
N GLY A 62 4.65 6.43 8.36
CA GLY A 62 5.12 6.95 9.64
C GLY A 62 5.47 5.86 10.67
N PRO A 63 5.85 6.27 11.89
CA PRO A 63 6.37 5.36 12.91
C PRO A 63 5.44 4.20 13.26
N SER A 64 4.15 4.46 13.47
CA SER A 64 3.19 3.39 13.82
C SER A 64 3.02 2.35 12.72
N ILE A 65 3.18 2.75 11.45
CA ILE A 65 3.12 1.82 10.31
C ILE A 65 4.44 1.07 10.17
N MET A 66 5.57 1.75 10.38
CA MET A 66 6.88 1.11 10.44
C MET A 66 6.95 0.07 11.57
N GLU A 67 6.35 0.33 12.73
CA GLU A 67 6.24 -0.64 13.82
C GLU A 67 5.49 -1.91 13.39
N GLU A 68 4.41 -1.80 12.62
CA GLU A 68 3.73 -2.97 12.05
C GLU A 68 4.64 -3.71 11.05
N ILE A 69 5.25 -3.01 10.11
CA ILE A 69 6.15 -3.61 9.09
C ILE A 69 7.29 -4.37 9.77
N ARG A 70 7.88 -3.83 10.83
CA ARG A 70 8.97 -4.46 11.59
C ARG A 70 8.59 -5.79 12.25
N LYS A 71 7.30 -6.09 12.45
CA LYS A 71 6.86 -7.39 13.01
C LYS A 71 7.14 -8.55 12.06
N ASP A 72 6.96 -8.32 10.75
CA ASP A 72 7.20 -9.32 9.71
C ASP A 72 7.53 -8.62 8.37
N PRO A 73 8.76 -8.08 8.24
CA PRO A 73 9.12 -7.23 7.10
C PRO A 73 9.20 -7.99 5.77
N GLU A 74 9.44 -9.30 5.81
CA GLU A 74 9.49 -10.13 4.60
C GLU A 74 8.11 -10.35 3.98
N LYS A 75 7.06 -10.35 4.82
CA LYS A 75 5.67 -10.54 4.40
C LYS A 75 4.87 -9.26 4.33
N ALA A 76 5.42 -8.13 4.78
CA ALA A 76 4.73 -6.85 4.75
C ALA A 76 4.67 -6.29 3.32
N TYR A 77 3.46 -6.03 2.83
CA TYR A 77 3.22 -5.30 1.58
C TYR A 77 2.46 -4.02 1.87
N VAL A 78 2.88 -2.93 1.24
CA VAL A 78 2.13 -1.67 1.19
C VAL A 78 1.20 -1.73 0.00
N VAL A 79 -0.10 -1.68 0.26
CA VAL A 79 -1.14 -1.76 -0.77
C VAL A 79 -2.03 -0.53 -0.71
N TYR A 80 -2.28 0.10 -1.85
CA TYR A 80 -3.16 1.26 -1.98
C TYR A 80 -3.93 1.25 -3.29
N PHE A 81 -5.01 2.02 -3.32
CA PHE A 81 -5.71 2.32 -4.58
C PHE A 81 -5.03 3.48 -5.30
N LEU A 82 -4.93 3.39 -6.62
CA LEU A 82 -4.62 4.51 -7.51
C LEU A 82 -5.93 5.01 -8.12
N GLU A 83 -6.45 6.09 -7.56
CA GLU A 83 -7.70 6.69 -8.00
C GLU A 83 -7.45 7.83 -8.99
N ASP A 84 -8.20 7.90 -10.09
CA ASP A 84 -8.17 9.05 -11.00
C ASP A 84 -9.34 10.01 -10.66
N PRO A 85 -9.06 11.27 -10.29
CA PRO A 85 -10.10 12.26 -10.00
C PRO A 85 -11.11 12.47 -11.13
N ASN A 86 -10.72 12.23 -12.39
CA ASN A 86 -11.62 12.33 -13.54
C ASN A 86 -12.71 11.25 -13.53
N ASN A 87 -12.48 10.13 -12.84
CA ASN A 87 -13.44 9.03 -12.73
C ASN A 87 -14.51 9.28 -11.65
N PHE A 88 -14.32 10.28 -10.77
CA PHE A 88 -15.22 10.54 -9.64
C PHE A 88 -16.57 11.13 -10.03
N SER A 89 -16.74 11.58 -11.28
CA SER A 89 -17.91 12.33 -11.77
C SER A 89 -18.75 11.58 -12.81
N LYS A 90 -18.67 10.24 -12.87
CA LYS A 90 -19.57 9.44 -13.69
C LYS A 90 -20.76 8.89 -12.92
#